data_AF-A0A7C4PHI2-F1
#
_entry.id   AF-A0A7C4PHI2-F1
#
_cell.length_a   1.000
_cell.length_b   1.000
_cell.length_c   1.000
_cell.angle_alpha   90.00
_cell.angle_beta   90.00
_cell.angle_gamma   90.00
#
_symmetry.space_group_name_H-M   'P 1'
#
loop_
_entity.id
_entity.type
_entity.pdbx_description
1 polymer ?
#
loop_
_entity_poly.entity_id
_entity_poly.type
_entity_poly.pdbx_seq_one_letter_code
_entity_poly.pdbx_strand_id
1 'polypeptide(L)'
;MFFGVQYYPEQWPESRWPIDAAMMQRAGVNTVRMGEFAWSAYEPREGEIDFRWMDRAIQLLNDHGIRVILCTCSRTPPPWVFKKYPGVANTRADGQLNRYGQRYTVGLAHPEFIALAERMDRAVVEHFAGHPGIIGWQVDNEVGGFNDCYCERCLRAFQEYLRAKYGTVERLNQSW
;
A
#
# COMPACT_ATOMS: atom_id res chain seq x y z
N MET A 1 7.23 5.14 24.98
CA MET A 1 8.19 5.13 23.85
C MET A 1 7.96 3.85 23.06
N PHE A 2 7.73 3.95 21.75
CA PHE A 2 7.54 2.78 20.89
C PHE A 2 8.90 2.29 20.37
N PHE A 3 9.11 0.97 20.41
CA PHE A 3 10.27 0.29 19.85
C PHE A 3 9.78 -0.91 19.05
N GLY A 4 10.14 -0.96 17.77
CA GLY A 4 9.42 -1.81 16.83
C GLY A 4 10.21 -2.28 15.62
N VAL A 5 9.53 -3.09 14.82
CA VAL A 5 10.04 -3.70 13.58
C VAL A 5 8.93 -3.78 12.52
N GLN A 6 9.30 -3.83 11.24
CA GLN A 6 8.38 -4.19 10.16
C GLN A 6 8.28 -5.72 10.11
N TYR A 7 7.09 -6.26 10.26
CA TYR A 7 6.87 -7.70 10.27
C TYR A 7 5.97 -8.11 9.11
N TYR A 8 6.37 -9.17 8.40
CA TYR A 8 5.70 -9.66 7.20
C TYR A 8 5.28 -11.12 7.41
N PRO A 9 4.25 -11.38 8.24
CA PRO A 9 3.82 -12.74 8.56
C PRO A 9 3.43 -13.55 7.30
N GLU A 10 2.98 -12.89 6.24
CA GLU A 10 2.65 -13.50 4.95
C GLU A 10 3.84 -14.12 4.20
N GLN A 11 5.08 -13.77 4.58
CA GLN A 11 6.30 -14.30 3.96
C GLN A 11 6.86 -15.54 4.67
N TRP A 12 6.25 -15.94 5.80
CA TRP A 12 6.73 -17.04 6.62
C TRP A 12 5.61 -18.06 6.87
N PRO A 13 5.94 -19.36 6.99
CA PRO A 13 4.96 -20.34 7.42
C PRO A 13 4.44 -19.98 8.83
N GLU A 14 3.16 -20.23 9.09
CA GLU A 14 2.50 -19.87 10.35
C GLU A 14 3.17 -20.50 11.59
N SER A 15 3.86 -21.64 11.44
CA SER A 15 4.67 -22.26 12.50
C SER A 15 5.84 -21.39 12.98
N ARG A 16 6.26 -20.39 12.20
CA ARG A 16 7.33 -19.45 12.55
C ARG A 16 6.83 -18.33 13.47
N TRP A 17 5.57 -17.93 13.36
CA TRP A 17 5.07 -16.72 14.02
C TRP A 17 5.21 -16.72 15.55
N PRO A 18 4.96 -17.84 16.29
CA PRO A 18 5.14 -17.86 17.74
C PRO A 18 6.60 -17.66 18.16
N ILE A 19 7.53 -18.14 17.34
CA ILE A 19 8.98 -17.98 17.58
C ILE A 19 9.35 -16.50 17.43
N ASP A 20 8.86 -15.85 16.36
CA ASP A 20 9.11 -14.43 16.12
C ASP A 20 8.51 -13.56 17.22
N ALA A 21 7.26 -13.81 17.63
CA ALA A 21 6.61 -13.06 18.71
C ALA A 21 7.37 -13.17 20.04
N ALA A 22 7.83 -14.37 20.41
CA ALA A 22 8.65 -14.58 21.60
C ALA A 22 10.04 -13.92 21.48
N MET A 23 10.65 -13.93 20.30
CA MET A 23 11.92 -13.22 20.05
C MET A 23 11.75 -11.71 20.18
N MET A 24 10.71 -11.14 19.58
CA MET A 24 10.37 -9.73 19.66
C MET A 24 10.13 -9.30 21.11
N GLN A 25 9.31 -10.06 21.85
CA GLN A 25 9.06 -9.79 23.26
C GLN A 25 10.34 -9.78 24.09
N ARG A 26 11.22 -10.79 23.94
CA ARG A 26 12.52 -10.85 24.65
C ARG A 26 13.45 -9.70 24.28
N ALA A 27 13.38 -9.20 23.04
CA ALA A 27 14.15 -8.05 22.58
C ALA A 27 13.56 -6.70 23.05
N GLY A 28 12.40 -6.71 23.73
CA GLY A 28 11.71 -5.50 24.18
C GLY A 28 10.92 -4.78 23.09
N VAL A 29 10.71 -5.41 21.92
CA VAL A 29 9.83 -4.89 20.88
C VAL A 29 8.41 -4.84 21.43
N ASN A 30 7.76 -3.69 21.30
CA ASN A 30 6.40 -3.45 21.80
C ASN A 30 5.44 -2.97 20.71
N THR A 31 5.90 -2.77 19.49
CA THR A 31 5.07 -2.39 18.34
C THR A 31 5.61 -2.99 17.05
N VAL A 32 4.73 -3.42 16.15
CA VAL A 32 5.09 -3.84 14.80
C VAL A 32 4.27 -3.11 13.75
N ARG A 33 4.85 -2.93 12.56
CA ARG A 33 4.11 -2.54 11.36
C ARG A 33 3.91 -3.76 10.45
N MET A 34 2.71 -3.96 9.91
CA MET A 34 2.40 -5.08 9.01
C MET A 34 1.40 -4.71 7.92
N GLY A 35 1.40 -5.48 6.82
CA GLY A 35 0.28 -5.55 5.86
C GLY A 35 0.41 -4.69 4.59
N GLU A 36 1.44 -3.84 4.48
CA GLU A 36 1.56 -2.86 3.38
C GLU A 36 1.65 -3.48 1.98
N PHE A 37 2.08 -4.75 1.89
CA PHE A 37 2.18 -5.50 0.64
C PHE A 37 1.29 -6.75 0.62
N ALA A 38 0.38 -6.88 1.58
CA ALA A 38 -0.37 -8.10 1.79
C ALA A 38 -1.57 -8.29 0.84
N TRP A 39 -1.82 -7.40 -0.15
CA TRP A 39 -3.00 -7.49 -1.02
C TRP A 39 -3.09 -8.87 -1.70
N SER A 40 -2.01 -9.39 -2.27
CA SER A 40 -2.05 -10.73 -2.89
C SER A 40 -2.32 -11.88 -1.92
N ALA A 41 -1.99 -11.71 -0.63
CA ALA A 41 -2.29 -12.68 0.42
C ALA A 41 -3.72 -12.53 0.95
N TYR A 42 -4.25 -11.31 1.01
CA TYR A 42 -5.65 -11.06 1.35
C TYR A 42 -6.59 -11.49 0.24
N GLU A 43 -6.28 -11.19 -1.02
CA GLU A 43 -7.17 -11.38 -2.15
C GLU A 43 -6.41 -12.04 -3.33
N PRO A 44 -6.12 -13.34 -3.24
CA PRO A 44 -5.41 -14.09 -4.29
C PRO A 44 -6.17 -14.12 -5.62
N ARG A 45 -7.50 -14.02 -5.58
CA ARG A 45 -8.38 -13.81 -6.73
C ARG A 45 -9.39 -12.73 -6.39
N GLU A 46 -9.81 -11.99 -7.40
CA GLU A 46 -10.78 -10.91 -7.24
C GLU A 46 -12.05 -11.36 -6.53
N GLY A 47 -12.38 -10.70 -5.42
CA GLY A 47 -13.52 -11.00 -4.57
C GLY A 47 -13.29 -12.14 -3.57
N GLU A 48 -12.23 -12.93 -3.69
CA GLU A 48 -11.87 -13.99 -2.74
C GLU A 48 -10.99 -13.43 -1.62
N ILE A 49 -11.57 -12.61 -0.73
CA ILE A 49 -10.84 -11.98 0.39
C ILE A 49 -10.79 -12.90 1.62
N ASP A 50 -9.60 -13.10 2.20
CA ASP A 50 -9.38 -13.82 3.46
C ASP A 50 -8.45 -13.03 4.40
N PHE A 51 -9.03 -12.46 5.45
CA PHE A 51 -8.30 -11.74 6.51
C PHE A 51 -7.94 -12.61 7.72
N ARG A 52 -8.45 -13.84 7.81
CA ARG A 52 -8.36 -14.67 9.03
C ARG A 52 -6.94 -14.96 9.46
N TRP A 53 -6.00 -15.04 8.51
CA TRP A 53 -4.59 -15.26 8.81
C TRP A 53 -3.94 -14.05 9.49
N MET A 54 -4.34 -12.83 9.10
CA MET A 54 -3.86 -11.60 9.72
C MET A 54 -4.53 -11.39 11.08
N ASP A 55 -5.81 -11.77 11.25
CA ASP A 55 -6.46 -11.81 12.58
C ASP A 55 -5.64 -12.65 13.57
N ARG A 56 -5.23 -13.86 13.16
CA ARG A 56 -4.39 -14.75 13.99
C ARG A 56 -3.02 -14.15 14.28
N ALA A 57 -2.38 -13.54 13.29
CA ALA A 57 -1.09 -12.88 13.46
C ALA A 57 -1.16 -11.71 14.47
N ILE A 58 -2.18 -10.85 14.35
CA ILE A 58 -2.40 -9.72 15.27
C ILE A 58 -2.68 -10.23 16.68
N GLN A 59 -3.57 -11.22 16.83
CA GLN A 59 -3.88 -11.79 18.15
C GLN A 59 -2.64 -12.36 18.83
N LEU A 60 -1.84 -13.16 18.10
CA LEU A 60 -0.60 -13.74 18.63
C LEU A 60 0.39 -12.68 19.10
N LEU A 61 0.54 -11.59 18.35
CA LEU A 61 1.40 -10.47 18.74
C LEU A 61 0.85 -9.75 19.99
N ASN A 62 -0.46 -9.55 20.06
CA ASN A 62 -1.09 -8.92 21.22
C ASN A 62 -0.96 -9.76 22.49
N ASP A 63 -1.04 -11.09 22.38
CA ASP A 63 -0.80 -12.02 23.49
C ASP A 63 0.64 -11.90 24.04
N HIS A 64 1.57 -11.43 23.22
CA HIS A 64 2.95 -11.12 23.62
C HIS A 64 3.16 -9.67 24.05
N GLY A 65 2.09 -8.88 24.18
CA GLY A 65 2.15 -7.47 24.56
C GLY A 65 2.62 -6.53 23.43
N ILE A 66 2.60 -7.00 22.19
CA ILE A 66 3.06 -6.24 21.01
C ILE A 66 1.85 -5.63 20.32
N ARG A 67 1.85 -4.30 20.16
CA ARG A 67 0.80 -3.54 19.47
C ARG A 67 1.07 -3.48 17.97
N VAL A 68 0.03 -3.22 17.17
CA VAL A 68 0.13 -3.23 15.70
C VAL A 68 -0.17 -1.85 15.11
N ILE A 69 0.67 -1.41 14.18
CA ILE A 69 0.35 -0.39 13.18
C ILE A 69 0.00 -1.15 11.91
N LEU A 70 -1.27 -1.17 11.52
CA LEU A 70 -1.72 -1.91 10.35
C LEU A 70 -1.66 -1.00 9.11
N CYS A 71 -1.27 -1.56 7.97
CA CYS A 71 -1.16 -0.80 6.74
C CYS A 71 -2.36 -1.02 5.84
N THR A 72 -2.74 0.01 5.08
CA THR A 72 -3.45 -0.22 3.82
C THR A 72 -2.51 -0.91 2.82
N CYS A 73 -3.03 -1.72 1.91
CA CYS A 73 -2.23 -2.62 1.07
C CYS A 73 -2.33 -2.31 -0.44
N SER A 74 -3.03 -1.24 -0.80
CA SER A 74 -3.27 -0.88 -2.20
C SER A 74 -2.02 -0.59 -3.03
N ARG A 75 -0.88 -0.31 -2.38
CA ARG A 75 0.38 0.05 -3.03
C ARG A 75 0.92 -1.00 -4.01
N THR A 76 0.67 -2.28 -3.73
CA THR A 76 1.15 -3.40 -4.56
C THR A 76 0.00 -4.32 -4.93
N PRO A 77 -0.75 -3.98 -6.00
CA PRO A 77 -1.83 -4.84 -6.46
C PRO A 77 -1.30 -6.22 -6.91
N PRO A 78 -2.10 -7.28 -6.74
CA PRO A 78 -1.74 -8.62 -7.18
C PRO A 78 -1.66 -8.74 -8.72
N PRO A 79 -1.01 -9.78 -9.26
CA PRO A 79 -0.87 -9.98 -10.71
C PRO A 79 -2.21 -9.97 -11.47
N TRP A 80 -3.30 -10.46 -10.84
CA TRP A 80 -4.61 -10.51 -11.48
C TRP A 80 -5.16 -9.10 -11.76
N VAL A 81 -4.82 -8.10 -10.94
CA VAL A 81 -5.21 -6.71 -11.16
C VAL A 81 -4.59 -6.19 -12.45
N PHE A 82 -3.28 -6.35 -12.64
CA PHE A 82 -2.62 -5.91 -13.87
C PHE A 82 -3.09 -6.66 -15.12
N LYS A 83 -3.48 -7.93 -14.97
CA LYS A 83 -4.02 -8.73 -16.08
C LYS A 83 -5.42 -8.29 -16.49
N LYS A 84 -6.30 -8.01 -15.52
CA LYS A 84 -7.71 -7.66 -15.78
C LYS A 84 -7.90 -6.16 -16.03
N TYR A 85 -7.12 -5.32 -15.38
CA TYR A 85 -7.18 -3.86 -15.41
C TYR A 85 -5.83 -3.28 -15.86
N PRO A 86 -5.47 -3.37 -17.15
CA PRO A 86 -4.19 -2.86 -17.62
C PRO A 86 -4.02 -1.34 -17.43
N GLY A 87 -5.12 -0.59 -17.28
CA GLY A 87 -5.11 0.86 -17.07
C GLY A 87 -4.62 1.28 -15.67
N VAL A 88 -4.37 0.36 -14.75
CA VAL A 88 -3.77 0.67 -13.43
C VAL A 88 -2.30 1.06 -13.52
N ALA A 89 -1.60 0.63 -14.57
CA ALA A 89 -0.15 0.81 -14.67
C ALA A 89 0.24 2.27 -14.94
N ASN A 90 1.30 2.78 -14.30
CA ASN A 90 1.90 4.06 -14.72
C ASN A 90 2.71 3.92 -16.00
N THR A 91 2.93 5.05 -16.67
CA THR A 91 3.72 5.16 -17.90
C THR A 91 5.09 5.76 -17.58
N ARG A 92 6.16 5.10 -18.01
CA ARG A 92 7.53 5.59 -17.89
C ARG A 92 7.84 6.74 -18.85
N ALA A 93 8.98 7.40 -18.65
CA ALA A 93 9.45 8.49 -19.50
C ALA A 93 9.68 8.09 -20.97
N ASP A 94 9.94 6.81 -21.25
CA ASP A 94 10.06 6.25 -22.61
C ASP A 94 8.70 5.95 -23.27
N GLY A 95 7.59 6.30 -22.62
CA GLY A 95 6.22 6.05 -23.08
C GLY A 95 5.73 4.62 -22.87
N GLN A 96 6.53 3.73 -22.29
CA GLN A 96 6.14 2.34 -22.02
C GLN A 96 5.40 2.21 -20.69
N LEU A 97 4.50 1.23 -20.60
CA LEU A 97 3.85 0.89 -19.34
C LEU A 97 4.82 0.17 -18.40
N ASN A 98 4.78 0.52 -17.12
CA ASN A 98 5.37 -0.29 -16.06
C ASN A 98 4.50 -1.52 -15.83
N ARG A 99 4.98 -2.67 -16.30
CA ARG A 99 4.30 -3.96 -16.12
C ARG A 99 4.46 -4.45 -14.67
N TYR A 100 3.60 -5.39 -14.28
CA TYR A 100 3.72 -6.12 -13.02
C TYR A 100 5.12 -6.72 -12.84
N GLY A 101 5.58 -6.82 -11.58
CA GLY A 101 6.84 -7.47 -11.19
C GLY A 101 7.74 -6.60 -10.33
N GLN A 102 7.38 -5.34 -10.11
CA GLN A 102 8.06 -4.40 -9.22
C GLN A 102 7.03 -3.56 -8.45
N ARG A 103 7.50 -2.86 -7.42
CA ARG A 103 6.76 -1.79 -6.74
C ARG A 103 6.79 -0.49 -7.57
N TYR A 104 5.92 0.46 -7.27
CA TYR A 104 5.85 1.77 -7.95
C TYR A 104 5.50 1.66 -9.45
N THR A 105 4.58 0.75 -9.75
CA THR A 105 4.14 0.42 -11.11
C THR A 105 2.69 0.84 -11.37
N VAL A 106 2.08 1.61 -10.46
CA VAL A 106 0.67 2.02 -10.51
C VAL A 106 0.54 3.53 -10.71
N GLY A 107 -0.39 3.94 -11.57
CA GLY A 107 -0.72 5.34 -11.78
C GLY A 107 -1.58 5.89 -10.65
N LEU A 108 -1.01 6.71 -9.75
CA LEU A 108 -1.73 7.25 -8.59
C LEU A 108 -2.91 8.16 -8.96
N ALA A 109 -2.90 8.72 -10.16
CA ALA A 109 -3.99 9.52 -10.71
C ALA A 109 -4.94 8.71 -11.62
N HIS A 110 -4.76 7.39 -11.73
CA HIS A 110 -5.55 6.56 -12.62
C HIS A 110 -6.85 6.14 -11.93
N PRO A 111 -8.03 6.40 -12.52
CA PRO A 111 -9.32 6.14 -11.85
C PRO A 111 -9.56 4.66 -11.59
N GLU A 112 -9.07 3.78 -12.47
CA GLU A 112 -9.12 2.33 -12.25
C GLU A 112 -8.33 1.91 -11.02
N PHE A 113 -7.11 2.45 -10.86
CA PHE A 113 -6.29 2.18 -9.68
C PHE A 113 -6.96 2.74 -8.41
N ILE A 114 -7.45 3.99 -8.45
CA ILE A 114 -8.14 4.63 -7.32
C ILE A 114 -9.34 3.79 -6.88
N ALA A 115 -10.21 3.36 -7.81
CA ALA A 115 -11.38 2.56 -7.46
C ALA A 115 -11.01 1.20 -6.84
N LEU A 116 -9.98 0.53 -7.36
CA LEU A 116 -9.51 -0.75 -6.81
C LEU A 116 -8.83 -0.56 -5.44
N ALA A 117 -8.02 0.48 -5.30
CA ALA A 117 -7.36 0.85 -4.05
C ALA A 117 -8.39 1.17 -2.96
N GLU A 118 -9.38 2.02 -3.27
CA GLU A 118 -10.47 2.37 -2.35
C GLU A 118 -11.25 1.13 -1.92
N ARG A 119 -11.56 0.21 -2.84
CA ARG A 119 -12.28 -1.03 -2.51
C ARG A 119 -11.47 -1.89 -1.54
N MET A 120 -10.19 -2.13 -1.84
CA MET A 120 -9.36 -3.00 -1.00
C MET A 120 -9.05 -2.35 0.35
N ASP A 121 -8.64 -1.09 0.36
CA ASP A 121 -8.28 -0.37 1.59
C ASP A 121 -9.51 -0.19 2.49
N ARG A 122 -10.70 0.02 1.91
CA ARG A 122 -11.97 -0.01 2.65
C ARG A 122 -12.22 -1.36 3.29
N ALA A 123 -12.07 -2.46 2.55
CA ALA A 123 -12.27 -3.81 3.09
C ALA A 123 -11.32 -4.11 4.27
N VAL A 124 -10.05 -3.70 4.16
CA VAL A 124 -9.08 -3.83 5.26
C VAL A 124 -9.52 -2.99 6.47
N VAL A 125 -9.83 -1.72 6.26
CA VAL A 125 -10.20 -0.82 7.36
C VAL A 125 -11.50 -1.26 8.03
N GLU A 126 -12.53 -1.63 7.27
CA GLU A 126 -13.80 -2.10 7.81
C GLU A 126 -13.66 -3.39 8.62
N HIS A 127 -12.83 -4.35 8.17
CA HIS A 127 -12.59 -5.61 8.89
C HIS A 127 -11.85 -5.40 10.21
N PHE A 128 -10.81 -4.56 10.21
CA PHE A 128 -9.93 -4.36 11.38
C PHE A 128 -10.30 -3.15 12.25
N ALA A 129 -11.33 -2.38 11.88
CA ALA A 129 -11.81 -1.25 12.65
C ALA A 129 -12.18 -1.65 14.07
N GLY A 130 -11.66 -0.93 15.06
CA GLY A 130 -11.94 -1.17 16.48
C GLY A 130 -11.17 -2.33 17.10
N HIS A 131 -10.28 -3.02 16.36
CA HIS A 131 -9.47 -4.09 16.93
C HIS A 131 -8.59 -3.55 18.07
N PRO A 132 -8.68 -4.08 19.30
CA PRO A 132 -8.07 -3.48 20.49
C PRO A 132 -6.54 -3.55 20.47
N GLY A 133 -5.95 -4.37 19.61
CA GLY A 133 -4.50 -4.49 19.38
C GLY A 133 -3.89 -3.51 18.39
N ILE A 134 -4.70 -2.86 17.56
CA ILE A 134 -4.25 -1.92 16.54
C ILE A 134 -4.21 -0.52 17.17
N ILE A 135 -3.09 0.18 17.03
CA ILE A 135 -2.87 1.52 17.61
C ILE A 135 -2.74 2.62 16.58
N GLY A 136 -2.70 2.27 15.30
CA GLY A 136 -2.57 3.24 14.22
C GLY A 136 -2.62 2.57 12.86
N TRP A 137 -2.73 3.43 11.85
CA TRP A 137 -2.77 3.03 10.45
C TRP A 137 -1.62 3.68 9.70
N GLN A 138 -0.89 2.90 8.91
CA GLN A 138 -0.04 3.45 7.85
C GLN A 138 -0.85 3.44 6.55
N VAL A 139 -0.97 4.59 5.91
CA VAL A 139 -1.59 4.69 4.59
C VAL A 139 -0.51 4.50 3.54
N ASP A 140 -0.70 3.55 2.64
CA ASP A 140 0.22 3.21 1.56
C ASP A 140 1.63 2.81 2.11
N ASN A 141 2.67 2.87 1.27
CA ASN A 141 4.06 2.78 1.69
C ASN A 141 4.93 3.66 0.78
N GLU A 142 5.59 4.65 1.40
CA GLU A 142 6.54 5.56 0.76
C GLU A 142 5.93 6.30 -0.44
N VAL A 143 4.85 7.07 -0.18
CA VAL A 143 4.25 7.98 -1.16
C VAL A 143 5.30 8.98 -1.64
N GLY A 144 5.65 8.92 -2.92
CA GLY A 144 6.64 9.82 -3.51
C GLY A 144 7.49 9.15 -4.57
N GLY A 145 8.80 9.44 -4.50
CA GLY A 145 9.78 9.13 -5.54
C GLY A 145 9.69 7.71 -6.12
N PHE A 146 10.14 7.58 -7.37
CA PHE A 146 10.12 6.34 -8.17
C PHE A 146 8.77 5.93 -8.78
N ASN A 147 7.69 6.71 -8.61
CA ASN A 147 6.37 6.43 -9.20
C ASN A 147 5.87 7.49 -10.21
N ASP A 148 6.79 8.17 -10.89
CA ASP A 148 6.43 9.15 -11.92
C ASP A 148 5.58 8.51 -13.03
N CYS A 149 4.68 9.30 -13.60
CA CYS A 149 3.81 8.86 -14.68
C CYS A 149 3.77 9.90 -15.80
N TYR A 150 4.16 9.49 -16.99
CA TYR A 150 4.27 10.30 -18.21
C TYR A 150 3.09 10.06 -19.16
N CYS A 151 1.98 9.54 -18.66
CA CYS A 151 0.80 9.31 -19.47
C CYS A 151 0.09 10.63 -19.80
N GLU A 152 -0.73 10.60 -20.85
CA GLU A 152 -1.50 11.74 -21.33
C GLU A 152 -2.42 12.36 -20.26
N ARG A 153 -2.92 11.55 -19.29
CA ARG A 153 -3.71 12.05 -18.16
C ARG A 153 -2.86 12.90 -17.21
N CYS A 154 -1.67 12.41 -16.87
CA CYS A 154 -0.73 13.13 -16.00
C CYS A 154 -0.24 14.41 -16.68
N LEU A 155 -0.02 14.39 -18.00
CA LEU A 155 0.28 15.58 -18.78
C LEU A 155 -0.82 16.65 -18.65
N ARG A 156 -2.08 16.28 -18.87
CA ARG A 156 -3.20 17.22 -18.72
C ARG A 156 -3.32 17.76 -17.29
N ALA A 157 -3.20 16.89 -16.28
CA ALA A 157 -3.23 17.31 -14.88
C ALA A 157 -2.10 18.31 -14.56
N PHE A 158 -0.91 18.08 -15.13
CA PHE A 158 0.21 19.01 -15.00
C PHE A 158 -0.07 20.34 -15.70
N GLN A 159 -0.62 20.34 -16.91
CA GLN A 159 -1.02 21.57 -17.60
C GLN A 159 -2.06 22.37 -16.80
N GLU A 160 -3.06 21.72 -16.19
CA GLU A 160 -4.01 22.41 -15.32
C GLU A 160 -3.36 22.99 -14.06
N TYR A 161 -2.45 22.25 -13.43
CA TYR A 161 -1.66 22.76 -12.32
C TYR A 161 -0.86 24.02 -12.71
N LEU A 162 -0.25 24.02 -13.91
CA LEU A 162 0.49 25.17 -14.42
C LEU A 162 -0.43 26.37 -14.70
N ARG A 163 -1.61 26.16 -15.30
CA ARG A 163 -2.61 27.22 -15.48
C ARG A 163 -3.05 27.82 -14.15
N ALA A 164 -3.34 26.98 -13.15
CA ALA A 164 -3.73 27.45 -11.82
C ALA A 164 -2.60 28.22 -11.11
N LYS A 165 -1.35 27.77 -11.25
CA LYS A 165 -0.19 28.36 -10.59
C LYS A 165 0.27 29.68 -11.22
N TYR A 166 0.27 29.77 -12.55
CA TYR A 166 0.86 30.90 -13.28
C TYR A 166 -0.18 31.81 -13.94
N GLY A 167 -1.41 31.36 -14.14
CA GLY A 167 -2.51 32.14 -14.74
C GLY A 167 -2.40 32.29 -16.26
N THR A 168 -1.24 32.69 -16.79
CA THR A 168 -0.98 32.80 -18.23
C THR A 168 0.31 32.10 -18.65
N VAL A 169 0.42 31.79 -19.94
CA VAL A 169 1.61 31.15 -20.50
C VAL A 169 2.81 32.10 -20.51
N GLU A 170 2.59 33.41 -20.63
CA GLU A 170 3.65 34.43 -20.58
C GLU A 170 4.32 34.46 -19.20
N ARG A 171 3.53 34.42 -18.13
CA ARG A 171 4.07 34.39 -16.75
C ARG A 171 4.81 33.09 -16.47
N LEU A 172 4.34 31.97 -17.02
CA LEU A 172 5.05 30.70 -16.96
C LEU A 172 6.42 30.81 -17.66
N ASN A 173 6.45 31.30 -18.90
CA ASN A 173 7.68 31.45 -19.68
C ASN A 173 8.70 32.39 -19.04
N GLN A 174 8.26 33.41 -18.31
CA GLN A 174 9.17 34.30 -17.57
C GLN A 174 9.75 33.67 -16.30
N SER A 175 9.10 32.62 -15.77
CA SER A 175 9.48 32.01 -14.49
C SER A 175 10.40 30.79 -14.63
N TRP A 176 10.54 30.22 -15.83
CA TRP A 176 11.26 28.98 -16.14
C TRP A 176 12.49 29.29 -17.01
#